data_AF-A0A940Q6X5-F1
#
_entry.id   AF-A0A940Q6X5-F1
#
_cell.length_a   1.000
_cell.length_b   1.000
_cell.length_c   1.000
_cell.angle_alpha   90.00
_cell.angle_beta   90.00
_cell.angle_gamma   90.00
#
_symmetry.space_group_name_H-M   'P 1'
#
loop_
_entity.id
_entity.type
_entity.pdbx_description
1 polymer ?
#
loop_
_entity_poly.entity_id
_entity_poly.type
_entity_poly.pdbx_seq_one_letter_code
_entity_poly.pdbx_strand_id
1 'polypeptide(L)' 'MLIEEIERLDRNFLTPAEVSKALGISIATFYRNYKKMKFPTTRVGSRLQIPKEAFLDFLRYGEFTKTEDK' A
#
# COMPACT_ATOMS: atom_id res chain seq x y z
N MET A 1 3.51 7.11 8.85
CA MET A 1 4.63 6.17 8.62
C MET A 1 5.36 6.77 7.44
N LEU A 2 6.67 6.95 7.55
CA LEU A 2 7.47 7.62 6.54
C LEU A 2 7.84 6.63 5.42
N ILE A 3 8.15 7.16 4.24
CA ILE A 3 8.56 6.36 3.07
C ILE A 3 9.81 5.53 3.41
N GLU A 4 10.80 6.15 4.06
CA GLU A 4 12.04 5.50 4.48
C GLU A 4 11.81 4.32 5.44
N GLU A 5 10.79 4.40 6.31
CA GLU A 5 10.43 3.31 7.21
C GLU A 5 9.86 2.12 6.43
N ILE A 6 9.10 2.39 5.37
CA ILE A 6 8.49 1.36 4.51
C ILE A 6 9.56 0.66 3.69
N GLU A 7 10.51 1.40 3.14
CA GLU A 7 11.62 0.85 2.33
C GLU A 7 12.48 -0.13 3.12
N ARG A 8 12.73 0.17 4.40
CA ARG A 8 13.51 -0.67 5.33
C ARG A 8 12.79 -1.92 5.82
N LEU A 9 11.52 -2.14 5.44
CA LEU A 9 10.81 -3.36 5.81
C LEU A 9 11.38 -4.57 5.05
N ASP A 10 11.76 -5.61 5.80
CA ASP A 10 12.21 -6.92 5.27
C ASP A 10 11.11 -7.67 4.50
N ARG A 11 9.86 -7.21 4.57
CA ARG A 11 8.70 -7.82 3.91
C ARG A 11 8.28 -7.03 2.67
N ASN A 12 7.74 -7.77 1.69
CA ASN A 12 7.25 -7.20 0.43
C ASN A 12 5.78 -6.76 0.47
N PHE A 13 5.22 -6.57 1.67
CA PHE A 13 3.85 -6.12 1.84
C PHE A 13 3.67 -5.22 3.06
N LEU A 14 2.64 -4.38 3.02
CA LEU A 14 2.13 -3.61 4.14
C LEU A 14 0.76 -4.13 4.55
N THR A 15 0.42 -3.88 5.81
CA THR A 15 -0.91 -4.08 6.35
C THR A 15 -1.77 -2.82 6.16
N PRO A 16 -3.11 -2.95 6.20
CA PRO A 16 -4.03 -1.81 6.17
C PRO A 16 -3.72 -0.75 7.22
N ALA A 17 -3.27 -1.14 8.41
CA ALA A 17 -2.93 -0.21 9.48
C ALA A 17 -1.72 0.67 9.11
N GLU A 18 -0.70 0.08 8.50
CA GLU A 18 0.52 0.78 8.08
C GLU A 18 0.25 1.73 6.92
N VAL A 19 -0.49 1.26 5.92
CA VAL A 19 -0.94 2.08 4.79
C VAL A 19 -1.80 3.25 5.28
N SER A 20 -2.74 3.00 6.20
CA SER A 20 -3.57 4.07 6.76
C SER A 20 -2.72 5.12 7.48
N LYS A 21 -1.70 4.69 8.25
CA LYS A 21 -0.75 5.58 8.93
C LYS A 21 0.17 6.32 7.96
N ALA A 22 0.50 5.74 6.80
CA ALA A 22 1.27 6.40 5.76
C ALA A 22 0.44 7.46 5.01
N LEU A 23 -0.83 7.17 4.75
CA LEU A 23 -1.77 8.08 4.09
C LEU A 23 -2.38 9.15 5.01
N GLY A 24 -2.16 9.06 6.32
CA GLY A 24 -2.76 9.98 7.29
C GLY A 24 -4.27 9.84 7.45
N ILE A 25 -4.83 8.67 7.11
CA ILE A 25 -6.27 8.39 7.20
C ILE A 25 -6.56 7.37 8.30
N SER A 26 -7.82 7.32 8.76
CA SER A 26 -8.24 6.24 9.65
C SER A 26 -8.32 4.90 8.92
N ILE A 27 -8.07 3.81 9.65
CA ILE A 27 -8.17 2.44 9.12
C ILE A 27 -9.57 2.12 8.58
N ALA A 28 -10.62 2.69 9.19
CA ALA A 28 -11.99 2.56 8.70
C ALA A 28 -12.17 3.25 7.34
N THR A 29 -11.58 4.44 7.15
CA THR A 29 -11.58 5.12 5.85
C THR A 29 -10.84 4.32 4.80
N PHE A 30 -9.72 3.68 5.16
CA PHE A 30 -9.04 2.76 4.27
C PHE A 30 -9.94 1.60 3.85
N TYR A 31 -10.56 0.86 4.77
CA TYR A 31 -11.43 -0.27 4.41
C TYR A 31 -12.67 0.13 3.59
N ARG A 32 -13.16 1.36 3.75
CA ARG A 32 -14.26 1.88 2.90
C ARG A 32 -13.81 2.19 1.47
N ASN A 33 -12.55 2.57 1.27
CA ASN A 33 -12.08 3.16 0.02
C ASN A 33 -10.98 2.35 -0.69
N TYR A 34 -10.41 1.30 -0.08
CA TYR A 34 -9.26 0.57 -0.66
C TYR A 34 -9.52 0.02 -2.06
N LYS A 35 -10.78 -0.35 -2.37
CA LYS A 35 -11.18 -0.80 -3.72
C LYS A 35 -11.12 0.30 -4.78
N LYS A 36 -11.14 1.57 -4.37
CA LYS A 36 -11.08 2.77 -5.23
C LYS A 36 -9.67 3.35 -5.29
N MET A 37 -8.74 2.86 -4.46
CA MET A 37 -7.37 3.35 -4.43
C MET A 37 -6.59 2.84 -5.64
N LYS A 38 -5.63 3.64 -6.11
CA LYS A 38 -4.84 3.36 -7.32
C LYS A 38 -3.66 2.41 -7.07
N PHE A 39 -3.81 1.45 -6.16
CA PHE A 39 -2.80 0.42 -5.90
C PHE A 39 -3.49 -0.94 -5.66
N PRO A 40 -2.83 -2.05 -6.04
CA PRO A 40 -3.38 -3.38 -5.85
C PRO A 40 -3.47 -3.74 -4.36
N THR A 41 -4.41 -4.63 -4.03
CA THR A 41 -4.50 -5.26 -2.72
C THR A 41 -4.65 -6.76 -2.89
N THR A 42 -3.97 -7.54 -2.06
CA THR A 42 -3.97 -9.01 -2.07
C THR A 42 -4.57 -9.52 -0.78
N ARG A 43 -5.48 -10.50 -0.87
CA ARG A 43 -6.04 -11.15 0.31
C ARG A 43 -5.37 -12.50 0.52
N VAL A 44 -4.72 -12.67 1.68
CA VAL A 44 -4.07 -13.93 2.08
C VAL A 44 -4.82 -14.46 3.31
N GLY A 45 -5.66 -15.48 3.08
CA GLY A 45 -6.59 -15.97 4.09
C GLY A 45 -7.56 -14.89 4.56
N SER A 46 -7.56 -14.60 5.86
CA SER A 46 -8.37 -13.52 6.44
C SER A 46 -7.72 -12.13 6.36
N ARG A 47 -6.44 -12.04 5.99
CA ARG A 47 -5.66 -10.79 6.03
C ARG A 47 -5.63 -10.09 4.68
N LEU A 48 -5.77 -8.78 4.70
CA LEU A 48 -5.52 -7.92 3.55
C LEU A 48 -4.07 -7.46 3.59
N GLN A 49 -3.40 -7.53 2.45
CA GLN A 49 -2.01 -7.14 2.25
C GLN A 49 -1.93 -6.19 1.06
N ILE A 50 -1.03 -5.22 1.15
CA ILE A 50 -0.77 -4.24 0.09
C ILE A 50 0.66 -4.47 -0.37
N PRO A 51 0.93 -4.76 -1.66
CA PRO A 51 2.30 -4.93 -2.14
C PRO A 51 3.14 -3.68 -1.85
N LYS A 52 4.34 -3.88 -1.29
CA LYS A 52 5.22 -2.80 -0.86
C LYS A 52 5.60 -1.88 -2.01
N GLU A 53 6.12 -2.45 -3.10
CA GLU A 53 6.55 -1.69 -4.27
C GLU A 53 5.40 -0.87 -4.86
N ALA A 54 4.23 -1.50 -5.05
CA ALA A 54 3.09 -0.79 -5.62
C ALA A 54 2.59 0.36 -4.74
N PHE A 55 2.73 0.24 -3.41
CA PHE A 55 2.40 1.33 -2.50
C PHE A 55 3.46 2.44 -2.49
N LEU A 56 4.74 2.09 -2.60
CA LEU A 56 5.84 3.06 -2.73
C LEU A 56 5.71 3.86 -4.04
N ASP A 57 5.40 3.19 -5.15
CA ASP A 57 5.13 3.85 -6.44
C ASP A 57 3.96 4.82 -6.33
N PHE A 58 2.87 4.39 -5.67
CA PHE A 58 1.73 5.25 -5.39
C PHE A 58 2.12 6.51 -4.58
N LEU A 59 2.97 6.37 -3.56
CA LEU A 59 3.42 7.50 -2.75
C LEU A 59 4.35 8.45 -3.51
N ARG A 60 5.17 7.94 -4.43
CA ARG A 60 6.13 8.74 -5.21
C ARG A 60 5.50 9.45 -6.39
N TYR A 61 4.59 8.78 -7.10
CA TYR A 61 4.06 9.24 -8.40
C TYR A 61 2.57 9.59 -8.37
N GLY A 62 1.86 9.30 -7.28
CA GLY A 62 0.41 9.52 -7.16
C GLY A 62 -0.45 8.49 -7.90
N GLU A 63 0.17 7.59 -8.66
CA GLU A 63 -0.45 6.49 -9.39
C GLU A 63 0.50 5.28 -9.41
N PHE A 64 -0.06 4.07 -9.31
CA PHE A 64 0.70 2.86 -9.62
C PHE A 64 0.86 2.74 -11.14
N THR A 65 2.09 2.89 -11.63
CA THR A 65 2.44 2.47 -12.98
C THR A 65 2.87 1.01 -12.88
N LYS A 66 2.15 0.09 -13.55
CA LYS A 66 2.74 -1.21 -13.88
C LYS A 66 3.95 -0.89 -14.73
N THR A 67 5.15 -0.92 -14.15
CA THR A 67 6.37 -0.93 -14.93
C THR A 67 6.31 -2.20 -15.76
N GLU A 68 6.07 -2.05 -17.06
CA GLU A 68 6.17 -3.15 -18.01
C GLU A 68 7.59 -3.71 -17.91
N ASP A 69 7.70 -4.97 -17.49
CA ASP A 69 8.93 -5.76 -17.60
C ASP A 69 9.47 -5.63 -19.03
N LYS A 70 10.68 -5.08 -19.15
CA LYS A 70 11.45 -5.02 -20.39
C LYS A 70 12.47 -6.16 -20.41
#